data_AF-A0A6P0IMP0-F1
#
_entry.id   AF-A0A6P0IMP0-F1
#
_cell.length_a   1.000
_cell.length_b   1.000
_cell.length_c   1.000
_cell.angle_alpha   90.00
_cell.angle_beta   90.00
_cell.angle_gamma   90.00
#
_symmetry.space_group_name_H-M   'P 1'
#
loop_
_entity.id
_entity.type
_entity.pdbx_description
1 polymer ?
#
loop_
_entity_poly.entity_id
_entity_poly.type
_entity_poly.pdbx_seq_one_letter_code
_entity_poly.pdbx_strand_id
1 'polypeptide(L)' 'MRKRLKSVVVRLHYLRFRFRKCADCGLTFKDGDLLEIHHILPRANGGSNKDENLELLHLHCHDAKHGTKVNPNELDENPF' A
#
# COMPACT_ATOMS: atom_id res chain seq x y z
N MET A 1 -5.70 12.38 7.33
CA MET A 1 -5.32 11.53 8.49
C MET A 1 -5.37 10.06 8.07
N ARG A 2 -4.24 9.45 7.68
CA ARG A 2 -4.19 8.01 7.36
C ARG A 2 -4.34 7.26 8.69
N LYS A 3 -5.48 6.63 8.92
CA LYS A 3 -5.67 5.77 10.09
C LYS A 3 -4.76 4.56 9.89
N ARG A 4 -3.63 4.50 10.61
CA ARG A 4 -2.87 3.26 10.80
C ARG A 4 -3.82 2.27 11.47
N LEU A 5 -4.46 1.43 10.66
CA LEU A 5 -5.38 0.42 11.15
C LEU A 5 -4.55 -0.62 11.89
N LYS A 6 -4.55 -0.52 13.22
CA LYS A 6 -4.33 -1.69 14.07
C LYS A 6 -5.43 -2.70 13.70
N SER A 7 -5.04 -3.72 12.93
CA SER A 7 -5.79 -4.96 12.77
C SER A 7 -7.17 -4.88 12.10
N VAL A 8 -7.19 -4.94 10.76
CA VAL A 8 -8.24 -5.68 10.03
C VAL A 8 -7.67 -7.05 9.67
N VAL A 9 -7.53 -7.91 10.69
CA VAL A 9 -6.71 -9.13 10.64
C VAL A 9 -7.17 -10.09 9.55
N VAL A 10 -8.48 -10.35 9.45
CA VAL A 10 -9.05 -11.36 8.54
C VAL A 10 -8.80 -11.02 7.07
N ARG A 11 -9.03 -9.76 6.69
CA ARG A 11 -8.91 -9.33 5.29
C ARG A 11 -7.46 -9.34 4.81
N LEU A 12 -6.53 -8.98 5.68
CA LEU A 12 -5.11 -9.04 5.38
C LEU A 12 -4.63 -10.49 5.21
N HIS A 13 -5.13 -11.43 6.03
CA HIS A 13 -4.80 -12.86 5.89
C HIS A 13 -5.31 -13.43 4.56
N TYR A 14 -6.57 -13.14 4.20
CA TYR A 14 -7.14 -13.56 2.91
C TYR A 14 -6.34 -13.01 1.73
N LEU A 15 -5.98 -11.72 1.77
CA LEU A 15 -5.17 -11.11 0.73
C LEU A 15 -3.74 -11.64 0.69
N ARG A 16 -3.09 -11.91 1.83
CA ARG A 16 -1.76 -12.58 1.87
C ARG A 16 -1.80 -13.99 1.29
N PHE A 17 -2.91 -14.72 1.47
CA PHE A 17 -3.10 -16.04 0.88
C PHE A 17 -3.24 -15.96 -0.65
N ARG A 18 -4.07 -15.04 -1.14
CA ARG A 18 -4.30 -14.84 -2.58
C ARG A 18 -3.10 -14.21 -3.30
N PHE A 19 -2.53 -13.19 -2.68
CA PHE A 19 -1.41 -12.43 -3.16
C PHE A 19 -0.22 -12.77 -2.28
N ARG A 20 0.61 -13.70 -2.75
CA ARG A 20 1.83 -14.13 -2.04
C ARG A 20 2.96 -13.11 -2.15
N LYS A 21 2.82 -12.14 -3.06
CA LYS A 21 3.84 -11.15 -3.43
C LYS A 21 3.23 -9.75 -3.44
N CYS A 22 4.08 -8.76 -3.15
CA CYS A 22 3.76 -7.35 -3.34
C CYS A 22 3.47 -7.05 -4.81
N ALA A 23 2.35 -6.39 -5.10
CA ALA A 23 2.00 -6.03 -6.48
C ALA A 23 2.89 -4.93 -7.09
N ASP A 24 3.61 -4.17 -6.25
CA ASP A 24 4.52 -3.11 -6.68
C ASP A 24 5.95 -3.64 -6.90
N CYS A 25 6.58 -4.23 -5.89
CA CYS A 25 7.98 -4.70 -5.98
C CYS A 25 8.14 -6.19 -6.36
N GLY A 26 7.07 -6.98 -6.41
CA GLY A 26 7.10 -8.40 -6.77
C GLY A 26 7.73 -9.35 -5.73
N LEU A 27 8.19 -8.82 -4.59
CA LEU A 27 8.79 -9.63 -3.52
C LEU A 27 7.72 -10.38 -2.71
N THR A 28 8.06 -11.59 -2.27
CA THR A 28 7.20 -12.42 -1.40
C THR A 28 7.08 -11.79 -0.01
N PHE A 29 5.87 -11.79 0.55
CA PHE A 29 5.64 -11.32 1.91
C PHE A 29 6.28 -12.24 2.95
N LYS A 30 6.88 -11.63 3.97
CA LYS A 30 7.48 -12.32 5.11
C LYS A 30 6.78 -11.95 6.41
N ASP A 31 7.09 -12.69 7.45
CA ASP A 31 6.67 -12.32 8.80
C ASP A 31 7.46 -11.10 9.25
N GLY A 32 6.77 -10.12 9.83
CA GLY A 32 7.33 -8.81 10.18
C GLY A 32 7.16 -7.74 9.09
N ASP A 33 6.79 -8.10 7.86
CA ASP A 33 6.47 -7.11 6.82
C ASP A 33 5.23 -6.29 7.21
N LEU A 34 5.35 -4.97 7.12
CA LEU A 34 4.22 -4.05 7.21
C LEU A 34 3.52 -3.99 5.86
N LEU A 35 2.24 -4.38 5.83
CA LEU A 35 1.47 -4.50 4.59
C LEU A 35 0.24 -3.59 4.61
N GLU A 36 -0.11 -3.04 3.46
CA GLU A 36 -1.32 -2.23 3.27
C GLU A 36 -2.10 -2.67 2.03
N ILE A 37 -3.43 -2.55 2.11
CA ILE A 37 -4.34 -2.81 1.01
C ILE A 37 -4.37 -1.57 0.12
N HIS A 38 -4.13 -1.76 -1.17
CA HIS A 38 -4.18 -0.71 -2.18
C HIS A 38 -5.35 -0.92 -3.13
N HIS A 39 -6.01 0.16 -3.54
CA HIS A 39 -7.06 0.13 -4.56
C HIS A 39 -6.46 0.33 -5.94
N ILE A 40 -6.65 -0.63 -6.85
CA ILE A 40 -6.14 -0.56 -8.23
C ILE A 40 -6.75 0.65 -8.96
N LEU A 41 -8.08 0.76 -8.98
CA LEU A 41 -8.79 1.98 -9.32
C LEU A 41 -9.03 2.78 -8.03
N PRO A 42 -8.53 4.03 -7.91
CA PRO A 42 -8.78 4.86 -6.74
C PRO A 42 -10.28 5.04 -6.50
N ARG A 43 -10.68 5.04 -5.23
CA ARG A 43 -12.10 5.25 -4.86
C ARG A 43 -12.64 6.58 -5.37
N ALA A 44 -11.81 7.62 -5.41
CA ALA A 44 -12.18 8.92 -5.97
C ALA A 44 -12.57 8.85 -7.45
N ASN A 45 -12.05 7.87 -8.18
CA ASN A 45 -12.30 7.65 -9.60
C ASN A 45 -13.32 6.50 -9.82
N GLY A 46 -14.17 6.21 -8.84
CA GLY A 46 -15.19 5.16 -8.93
C GLY A 46 -14.71 3.75 -8.54
N GLY A 47 -13.52 3.61 -7.97
CA GLY A 47 -12.99 2.34 -7.49
C GLY A 47 -13.86 1.66 -6.42
N SER A 48 -14.14 0.37 -6.62
CA SER A 48 -14.92 -0.44 -5.67
C SER A 48 -14.06 -0.96 -4.50
N ASN A 49 -14.71 -1.38 -3.41
CA ASN A 49 -14.05 -2.06 -2.29
C ASN A 49 -14.04 -3.60 -2.42
N LYS A 50 -14.40 -4.12 -3.60
CA LYS A 50 -14.41 -5.56 -3.87
C LYS A 50 -12.99 -6.07 -4.06
N ASP A 51 -12.74 -7.33 -3.74
CA ASP A 51 -11.41 -7.94 -3.79
C ASP A 51 -10.77 -7.91 -5.18
N GLU A 52 -11.56 -7.82 -6.24
CA GLU A 52 -11.10 -7.64 -7.62
C GLU A 52 -10.40 -6.29 -7.88
N ASN A 53 -10.71 -5.26 -7.07
CA ASN A 53 -10.12 -3.93 -7.18
C ASN A 53 -9.04 -3.67 -6.11
N LEU A 54 -8.57 -4.73 -5.43
CA LEU A 54 -7.63 -4.60 -4.33
C LEU A 54 -6.38 -5.41 -4.60
N GLU A 55 -5.25 -4.82 -4.23
CA GLU A 55 -3.96 -5.47 -4.20
C GLU A 55 -3.30 -5.27 -2.84
N LEU A 56 -2.28 -6.07 -2.57
CA LEU A 56 -1.53 -6.00 -1.34
C LEU A 56 -0.12 -5.50 -1.61
N LEU A 57 0.29 -4.47 -0.88
CA LEU A 57 1.60 -3.84 -1.02
C LEU A 57 2.34 -3.84 0.32
N HIS A 58 3.66 -3.78 0.26
CA HIS A 58 4.45 -3.33 1.41
C HIS A 58 4.13 -1.88 1.74
N LEU A 59 4.22 -1.49 3.01
CA LEU A 59 3.98 -0.12 3.45
C LEU A 59 4.87 0.89 2.70
N HIS A 60 6.16 0.60 2.55
CA HIS A 60 7.10 1.49 1.84
C HIS A 60 6.79 1.56 0.33
N CYS A 61 6.34 0.47 -0.28
CA CYS A 61 5.87 0.47 -1.68
C CYS A 61 4.61 1.31 -1.83
N HIS A 62 3.67 1.17 -0.89
CA HIS A 62 2.45 1.96 -0.88
C HIS A 62 2.76 3.46 -0.72
N ASP A 63 3.69 3.80 0.17
CA ASP A 63 4.16 5.15 0.35
C ASP A 63 4.91 5.68 -0.87
N ALA A 64 5.70 4.87 -1.59
CA ALA A 64 6.33 5.29 -2.85
C ALA A 64 5.29 5.51 -3.97
N LYS A 65 4.22 4.71 -4.00
CA LYS A 65 3.16 4.77 -5.01
C LYS A 65 2.24 5.99 -4.84
N HIS A 66 1.99 6.40 -3.58
CA HIS A 66 1.24 7.63 -3.26
C HIS A 66 2.13 8.83 -2.95
N GLY A 67 3.40 8.58 -2.71
CA GLY A 67 4.43 9.56 -2.47
C GLY A 67 4.64 10.31 -3.77
N THR A 68 4.26 11.57 -3.73
CA THR A 68 4.51 12.58 -4.75
C THR A 68 5.92 12.37 -5.31
N LYS A 69 6.08 12.44 -6.64
CA LYS A 69 7.39 12.67 -7.25
C LYS A 69 7.92 13.96 -6.63
N VAL A 70 8.71 13.86 -5.56
CA VAL A 70 9.52 14.98 -5.11
C VAL A 70 10.47 15.24 -6.28
N ASN A 71 10.34 16.43 -6.85
CA ASN A 71 11.30 16.90 -7.82
C ASN A 71 12.65 16.88 -7.10
N PRO A 72 13.70 16.22 -7.61
CA PRO A 72 15.00 16.17 -6.93
C PRO A 72 15.56 17.57 -6.61
N ASN A 73 15.10 18.60 -7.35
CA ASN A 73 15.43 20.00 -7.15
C ASN A 73 14.69 20.69 -5.98
N GLU A 74 13.77 20.02 -5.28
CA GLU A 74 13.04 20.54 -4.12
C GLU A 74 13.26 19.68 -2.85
N LEU A 75 14.40 18.99 -2.78
CA LEU A 75 14.85 18.32 -1.55
C LEU A 75 15.85 19.20 -0.80
N ASP A 76 15.42 20.41 -0.43
CA ASP A 76 16.08 21.16 0.62
C ASP A 76 15.04 21.96 1.41
N GLU A 77 15.31 22.05 2.70
CA GLU A 77 14.59 22.77 3.75
C GLU A 77 13.35 22.09 4.35
N ASN A 78 13.61 21.07 5.18
CA ASN A 78 12.97 21.11 6.50
C ASN A 78 13.86 20.51 7.61
N PRO A 79 14.37 21.34 8.55
CA PRO A 79 15.30 20.93 9.60
C PRO A 79 14.61 20.53 10.93
N PHE A 80 13.41 19.94 10.88
CA PHE A 80 12.68 19.47 12.06
C PHE A 80 12.38 17.98 12.01
#